data_AF-A0A956N9C5-F1
#
_entry.id   AF-A0A956N9C5-F1
#
_cell.length_a   1.000
_cell.length_b   1.000
_cell.length_c   1.000
_cell.angle_alpha   90.00
_cell.angle_beta   90.00
_cell.angle_gamma   90.00
#
_symmetry.space_group_name_H-M   'P 1'
#
loop_
_entity.id
_entity.type
_entity.pdbx_description
1 polymer ?
#
loop_
_entity_poly.entity_id
_entity_poly.type
_entity_poly.pdbx_seq_one_letter_code
_entity_poly.pdbx_strand_id
1 'polypeptide(L)' 'MGAVGIREILVIALIIVILFGAKRIPELMKGMGQGIKEFKSGMREDLPDHTDDEKKTSV' A
#
# COMPACT_ATOMS: atom_id res chain seq x y z
N MET A 1 23.79 17.46 2.55
CA MET A 1 22.33 17.63 2.52
C MET A 1 21.73 16.45 3.27
N GLY A 2 21.19 16.69 4.47
CA GLY A 2 20.74 15.62 5.37
C GLY A 2 19.54 14.90 4.79
N ALA A 3 19.65 13.59 4.62
CA ALA A 3 18.49 12.75 4.33
C ALA A 3 17.54 12.87 5.52
N VAL A 4 16.26 13.15 5.24
CA VAL A 4 15.21 13.19 6.26
C VAL A 4 15.27 11.88 7.04
N GLY A 5 15.61 11.97 8.32
CA GLY A 5 15.80 10.81 9.16
C GLY A 5 14.49 10.10 9.44
N ILE A 6 14.57 8.82 9.83
CA ILE A 6 13.40 8.05 10.29
C ILE A 6 12.68 8.78 11.42
N ARG A 7 13.41 9.54 12.26
CA ARG A 7 12.84 10.34 13.34
C ARG A 7 11.93 11.46 12.82
N GLU A 8 12.37 12.25 11.85
CA GLU A 8 11.55 13.32 11.27
C GLU A 8 10.30 12.77 10.56
N ILE A 9 10.44 11.66 9.84
CA ILE A 9 9.29 10.99 9.20
C ILE A 9 8.27 10.53 10.24
N LEU A 10 8.71 9.97 11.37
CA LEU A 10 7.84 9.56 12.47
C LEU A 10 7.07 10.75 13.06
N VAL A 11 7.73 11.89 13.25
CA VAL A 11 7.07 13.11 13.78
C VAL A 11 6.01 13.62 12.81
N ILE A 12 6.32 13.66 11.50
CA ILE A 12 5.36 14.08 10.47
C ILE A 12 4.17 13.11 10.41
N ALA A 13 4.44 11.80 10.43
CA ALA A 13 3.41 10.78 10.45
C ALA A 13 2.50 10.91 11.69
N LEU A 14 3.07 11.20 12.86
CA LEU A 14 2.29 11.43 14.08
C LEU A 14 1.36 12.64 13.96
N ILE A 15 1.82 13.74 13.38
CA ILE A 15 0.99 14.93 13.14
C ILE A 15 -0.17 14.59 12.20
N ILE A 16 0.09 13.89 11.09
CA ILE A 16 -0.94 13.44 10.15
C ILE A 16 -1.96 12.53 10.85
N VAL A 17 -1.51 11.61 11.70
CA VAL A 17 -2.37 10.72 12.47
C VAL A 17 -3.26 11.48 13.44
N ILE A 18 -2.79 12.58 14.03
CA ILE A 18 -3.62 13.40 14.93
C ILE A 18 -4.66 14.19 14.13
N LEU A 19 -4.29 14.75 12.98
CA LEU A 19 -5.20 15.55 12.14
C LEU A 19 -6.29 14.70 11.47
N PHE A 20 -5.91 13.55 10.91
CA PHE A 20 -6.82 12.66 10.21
C PHE A 20 -7.42 11.57 11.11
N GLY A 21 -6.78 11.26 12.23
CA GLY A 21 -7.14 10.14 13.11
C GLY A 21 -6.50 8.82 12.66
N ALA A 22 -6.03 8.03 13.63
CA ALA A 22 -5.38 6.73 13.40
C ALA A 22 -6.27 5.72 12.64
N LYS A 23 -7.61 5.89 12.68
CA LYS A 23 -8.56 5.02 11.98
C LYS A 23 -8.73 5.36 10.49
N ARG A 24 -8.44 6.60 10.07
CA ARG A 24 -8.62 7.02 8.66
C ARG A 24 -7.56 6.45 7.73
N ILE A 25 -6.31 6.36 8.17
CA ILE A 25 -5.22 5.78 7.37
C ILE A 25 -5.52 4.32 6.93
N PRO A 26 -5.86 3.38 7.84
CA PRO A 26 -6.17 2.01 7.45
C PRO A 26 -7.49 1.89 6.67
N GLU A 27 -8.46 2.77 6.92
CA GLU A 27 -9.72 2.82 6.16
C GLU A 27 -9.48 3.23 4.70
N LEU A 28 -8.67 4.26 4.48
CA LEU A 28 -8.25 4.72 3.15
C LEU A 28 -7.36 3.67 2.44
N MET A 29 -6.42 3.06 3.15
CA MET A 29 -5.57 2.01 2.60
C MET A 29 -6.36 0.77 2.20
N LYS A 30 -7.37 0.36 2.98
CA LYS A 30 -8.23 -0.77 2.63
C LYS A 30 -9.04 -0.48 1.36
N GLY A 31 -9.69 0.68 1.27
CA GLY A 31 -10.44 1.07 0.08
C GLY A 31 -9.55 1.19 -1.16
N MET A 32 -8.40 1.84 -1.04
CA MET A 32 -7.44 1.98 -2.14
C MET A 32 -6.82 0.63 -2.54
N GLY A 33 -6.49 -0.23 -1.57
CA GLY A 33 -5.91 -1.54 -1.81
C GLY A 33 -6.89 -2.50 -2.51
N GLN A 34 -8.18 -2.44 -2.17
CA GLN A 34 -9.22 -3.17 -2.89
C GLN A 34 -9.35 -2.69 -4.33
N GLY A 35 -9.38 -1.37 -4.56
CA GLY A 35 -9.44 -0.80 -5.91
C GLY A 35 -8.23 -1.16 -6.78
N ILE A 36 -7.01 -1.07 -6.22
CA ILE A 36 -5.78 -1.48 -6.94
C ILE A 36 -5.79 -2.98 -7.23
N LYS A 37 -6.29 -3.82 -6.30
CA LYS A 37 -6.39 -5.27 -6.49
C LYS A 37 -7.36 -5.61 -7.62
N GLU A 38 -8.54 -5.03 -7.61
CA GLU A 38 -9.56 -5.23 -8.66
C GLU A 38 -9.06 -4.71 -10.01
N PHE A 39 -8.39 -3.55 -10.04
CA PHE A 39 -7.77 -3.01 -11.24
C PHE A 39 -6.68 -3.94 -11.81
N LYS A 40 -5.79 -4.47 -10.95
CA LYS A 40 -4.75 -5.43 -11.36
C LYS A 40 -5.36 -6.76 -11.84
N SER A 41 -6.43 -7.22 -11.22
CA SER A 41 -7.15 -8.43 -11.62
C SER A 41 -7.82 -8.29 -12.98
N GLY A 42 -8.58 -7.20 -13.20
CA GLY A 42 -9.23 -6.94 -14.49
C GLY A 42 -8.22 -6.77 -15.63
N MET A 43 -7.11 -6.07 -15.40
CA MET A 43 -6.04 -5.96 -16.39
C MET A 43 -5.35 -7.30 -16.71
N ARG A 44 -5.37 -8.28 -15.79
CA ARG A 44 -4.81 -9.61 -16.03
C ARG A 44 -5.74 -10.53 -16.81
N GLU A 45 -7.05 -10.33 -16.74
CA GLU A 45 -8.03 -11.11 -17.52
C GLU A 45 -8.00 -10.76 -19.01
N ASP A 46 -7.60 -9.53 -19.37
CA ASP A 46 -7.49 -9.07 -20.77
C ASP A 46 -6.15 -9.43 -21.46
N LEU A 47 -5.14 -9.88 -20.71
CA LEU A 47 -3.90 -10.40 -21.29
C LEU A 47 -3.87 -11.93 -21.16
N PRO A 48 -3.77 -12.71 -22.25
CA PRO A 48 -3.54 -14.14 -22.15
C PRO A 48 -2.21 -14.39 -21.44
N ASP A 49 -2.36 -14.79 -20.17
CA ASP A 49 -1.45 -15.52 -19.29
C ASP A 49 0.04 -15.53 -19.69
N HIS A 50 0.83 -14.65 -19.07
CA HIS A 50 2.22 -14.98 -18.73
C HIS A 50 2.74 -14.10 -17.59
N THR A 51 2.29 -14.34 -16.35
CA THR A 51 3.18 -14.13 -15.20
C THR A 51 2.69 -14.94 -14.00
N ASP A 52 3.30 -16.11 -13.83
CA ASP A 52 3.51 -16.75 -12.55
C ASP A 52 4.00 -15.74 -11.51
N ASP A 53 3.14 -15.37 -10.56
CA ASP A 53 3.61 -14.88 -9.26
C ASP A 53 3.90 -16.14 -8.43
N GLU A 54 5.16 -16.59 -8.51
CA GLU A 54 5.75 -17.60 -7.65
C GLU A 54 5.34 -17.37 -6.20
N LYS A 55 4.52 -18.29 -5.68
CA LYS A 55 4.46 -18.61 -4.25
C LYS A 55 5.82 -19.19 -3.81
N LYS A 56 6.85 -18.35 -3.67
CA LYS A 56 7.99 -18.67 -2.81
C LYS A 56 7.63 -18.32 -1.36
N THR A 57 7.00 -19.27 -0.68
CA THR A 57 7.24 -19.62 0.74
C THR A 57 6.28 -20.76 1.07
N SER A 58 6.67 -21.93 0.61
CA SER A 58 6.39 -23.19 1.28
C SER A 58 7.73 -23.93 1.30
N VAL A 59 7.98 -24.61 2.42
CA VAL A 59 9.19 -25.34 2.82
C VAL A 59 10.26 -24.49 3.52
#